data_AF-A0A9E3XNK3-F1
#
_entry.id   AF-A0A9E3XNK3-F1
#
_cell.length_a   1.000
_cell.length_b   1.000
_cell.length_c   1.000
_cell.angle_alpha   90.00
_cell.angle_beta   90.00
_cell.angle_gamma   90.00
#
_symmetry.space_group_name_H-M   'P 1'
#
loop_
_entity.id
_entity.type
_entity.pdbx_description
1 polymer ?
#
loop_
_entity_poly.entity_id
_entity_poly.type
_entity_poly.pdbx_seq_one_letter_code
_entity_poly.pdbx_strand_id
1 'polypeptide(L)'
;MTNPGEPARSGQSALEQLGAQLAARDEELQTRERLRQARAEVRVERAAEAVAQLEELMAGFWRRIAELAPMAVAYSARRLELEQAVVEWDVEHESIREGAFEQSGWDVLAGAWIRLQQHDSVFEYPGCSSSLWYAKLPGQSQAAWHEVAYNAAEGNAPAEEPFALRDVIKADVAGSPAPANLFPVFPPRPLAGPGLDAFQDRWMGLLAKAAIGDLERPVPGGDDQAGAGEPADEAGHGDAVDHPPNSIIGRLRRLEN
;
A
#
# COMPACT_ATOMS: atom_id res chain seq x y z
N MET A 1 -10.80 -44.46 -70.24
CA MET A 1 -10.80 -42.99 -70.14
C MET A 1 -10.73 -42.62 -68.67
N THR A 2 -9.52 -42.62 -68.12
CA THR A 2 -9.22 -42.24 -66.74
C THR A 2 -8.87 -40.76 -66.75
N ASN A 3 -9.59 -39.97 -65.95
CA ASN A 3 -9.43 -38.52 -65.86
C ASN A 3 -8.24 -38.23 -64.90
N PRO A 4 -7.09 -37.70 -65.39
CA PRO A 4 -5.95 -37.38 -64.54
C PRO A 4 -6.06 -35.93 -64.06
N GLY A 5 -6.76 -35.71 -62.95
CA GLY A 5 -6.83 -34.44 -62.25
C GLY A 5 -7.57 -34.67 -60.93
N GLU A 6 -7.16 -34.20 -59.75
CA GLU A 6 -6.26 -33.12 -59.38
C GLU A 6 -5.63 -33.44 -58.01
N PRO A 7 -4.29 -33.56 -57.88
CA PRO A 7 -3.61 -33.50 -56.58
C PRO A 7 -3.16 -32.08 -56.20
N ALA A 8 -3.42 -31.06 -57.04
CA ALA A 8 -2.89 -29.71 -56.84
C ALA A 8 -3.68 -28.83 -55.84
N ARG A 9 -4.93 -29.18 -55.51
CA ARG A 9 -5.78 -28.38 -54.60
C ARG A 9 -5.46 -28.57 -53.11
N SER A 10 -4.74 -29.64 -52.74
CA SER A 10 -4.45 -29.94 -51.33
C SER A 10 -3.37 -29.03 -50.74
N GLY A 11 -2.33 -28.68 -51.52
CA GLY A 11 -1.24 -27.82 -51.06
C GLY A 11 -1.65 -26.36 -50.87
N GLN A 12 -2.46 -25.83 -51.79
CA GLN A 12 -2.98 -24.45 -51.69
C GLN A 12 -3.88 -24.28 -50.46
N SER A 13 -4.82 -25.21 -50.24
CA SER A 13 -5.71 -25.18 -49.07
C SER A 13 -4.93 -25.31 -47.75
N ALA A 14 -3.89 -26.15 -47.70
CA ALA A 14 -3.03 -26.28 -46.52
C ALA A 14 -2.27 -24.97 -46.21
N LEU A 15 -1.77 -24.27 -47.23
CA LEU A 15 -1.11 -22.97 -47.06
C LEU A 15 -2.09 -21.87 -46.63
N GLU A 16 -3.31 -21.85 -47.17
CA GLU A 16 -4.37 -20.91 -46.75
C GLU A 16 -4.75 -21.14 -45.28
N GLN A 17 -4.92 -22.40 -44.87
CA GLN A 17 -5.21 -22.76 -43.48
C GLN A 17 -4.08 -22.36 -42.53
N LEU A 18 -2.83 -22.62 -42.91
CA LEU A 18 -1.67 -22.21 -42.11
C LEU A 18 -1.59 -20.67 -42.02
N GLY A 19 -1.81 -19.96 -43.13
CA GLY A 19 -1.84 -18.50 -43.15
C GLY A 19 -2.91 -17.92 -42.21
N ALA A 20 -4.11 -18.49 -42.22
CA ALA A 20 -5.18 -18.08 -41.30
C ALA A 20 -4.84 -18.36 -39.82
N GLN A 21 -4.21 -19.50 -39.51
CA GLN A 21 -3.78 -19.83 -38.15
C GLN A 21 -2.68 -18.89 -37.64
N LEU A 22 -1.71 -18.55 -38.50
CA LEU A 22 -0.65 -17.60 -38.16
C LEU A 22 -1.21 -16.20 -37.93
N ALA A 23 -2.10 -15.73 -38.82
CA ALA A 23 -2.76 -14.43 -38.67
C ALA A 23 -3.57 -14.35 -37.35
N ALA A 24 -4.33 -15.40 -37.01
CA ALA A 24 -5.08 -15.45 -35.76
C ALA A 24 -4.18 -15.42 -34.51
N ARG A 25 -3.04 -16.14 -34.55
CA ARG A 25 -2.05 -16.13 -33.46
C ARG A 25 -1.41 -14.76 -33.31
N ASP A 26 -1.07 -14.10 -34.40
CA ASP A 26 -0.47 -12.77 -34.39
C ASP A 26 -1.46 -11.72 -33.86
N GLU A 27 -2.74 -11.80 -34.24
CA GLU A 27 -3.80 -10.94 -33.72
C GLU A 27 -3.99 -11.13 -32.20
N GLU A 28 -3.96 -12.38 -31.72
CA GLU A 28 -4.06 -12.68 -30.29
C GLU A 28 -2.87 -12.11 -29.50
N LEU A 29 -1.64 -12.27 -30.01
CA LEU A 29 -0.44 -11.71 -29.38
C LEU A 29 -0.48 -10.18 -29.33
N GLN A 30 -0.87 -9.53 -30.43
CA GLN A 30 -1.02 -8.08 -30.47
C GLN A 30 -2.11 -7.59 -29.50
N THR A 31 -3.22 -8.32 -29.41
CA THR A 31 -4.30 -8.00 -28.46
C THR A 31 -3.83 -8.11 -27.01
N ARG A 32 -3.11 -9.19 -26.67
CA ARG A 32 -2.54 -9.37 -25.33
C ARG A 32 -1.55 -8.27 -24.97
N GLU A 33 -0.68 -7.90 -25.91
CA GLU A 33 0.32 -6.85 -25.69
C GLU A 33 -0.33 -5.47 -25.52
N ARG A 34 -1.32 -5.14 -26.36
CA ARG A 34 -2.10 -3.89 -26.19
C ARG A 34 -2.81 -3.83 -24.84
N LEU A 35 -3.40 -4.94 -24.40
CA LEU A 35 -4.05 -5.01 -23.08
C LEU A 35 -3.04 -4.84 -21.94
N ARG A 36 -1.85 -5.42 -22.07
CA ARG A 36 -0.77 -5.26 -21.08
C ARG A 36 -0.29 -3.81 -21.01
N GLN A 37 -0.07 -3.18 -22.17
CA GLN A 37 0.36 -1.78 -22.26
C GLN A 37 -0.71 -0.85 -21.67
N ALA A 38 -1.97 -1.00 -22.07
CA ALA A 38 -3.07 -0.20 -21.53
C ALA A 38 -3.21 -0.34 -20.01
N ARG A 39 -3.03 -1.55 -19.45
CA ARG A 39 -3.04 -1.76 -17.99
C ARG A 39 -1.87 -1.08 -17.30
N ALA A 40 -0.68 -1.15 -17.89
CA ALA A 40 0.50 -0.49 -17.35
C ALA A 40 0.33 1.04 -17.36
N GLU A 41 -0.23 1.61 -18.43
CA GLU A 41 -0.53 3.05 -18.54
C GLU A 41 -1.53 3.50 -17.46
N VAL A 42 -2.66 2.80 -17.33
CA VAL A 42 -3.67 3.09 -16.28
C VAL A 42 -3.05 2.97 -14.88
N ARG A 43 -2.13 2.02 -14.68
CA ARG A 43 -1.45 1.86 -13.39
C ARG A 43 -0.55 3.06 -13.10
N VAL A 44 0.23 3.53 -14.07
CA VAL A 44 1.10 4.71 -13.92
C VAL A 44 0.27 5.96 -13.64
N GLU A 45 -0.83 6.15 -14.35
CA GLU A 45 -1.76 7.27 -14.13
C GLU A 45 -2.30 7.26 -12.69
N ARG A 46 -2.80 6.12 -12.22
CA ARG A 46 -3.28 5.95 -10.83
C ARG A 46 -2.19 6.15 -9.79
N ALA A 47 -0.96 5.74 -10.08
CA ALA A 47 0.17 5.94 -9.19
C ALA A 47 0.50 7.45 -9.06
N ALA A 48 0.46 8.19 -10.17
CA ALA A 48 0.64 9.64 -10.17
C ALA A 48 -0.48 10.36 -9.38
N GLU A 49 -1.75 9.96 -9.56
CA GLU A 49 -2.87 10.48 -8.78
C GLU A 49 -2.68 10.21 -7.27
N ALA A 50 -2.23 9.02 -6.90
CA ALA A 50 -1.94 8.66 -5.52
C ALA A 50 -0.82 9.51 -4.91
N VAL A 51 0.25 9.78 -5.67
CA VAL A 51 1.35 10.65 -5.25
C VAL A 51 0.85 12.08 -5.01
N ALA A 52 0.03 12.63 -5.91
CA ALA A 52 -0.57 13.95 -5.73
C ALA A 52 -1.47 14.01 -4.47
N GLN A 53 -2.23 12.94 -4.22
CA GLN A 53 -3.02 12.81 -2.98
C GLN A 53 -2.12 12.82 -1.74
N LEU A 54 -0.99 12.11 -1.75
CA LEU A 54 -0.06 12.10 -0.61
C LEU A 54 0.55 13.48 -0.37
N GLU A 55 0.92 14.20 -1.44
CA GLU A 55 1.41 15.57 -1.34
C GLU A 55 0.40 16.50 -0.67
N GLU A 56 -0.89 16.38 -1.01
CA GLU A 56 -1.97 17.12 -0.36
C GLU A 56 -2.12 16.76 1.13
N LEU A 57 -2.10 15.46 1.45
CA LEU A 57 -2.16 14.98 2.84
C LEU A 57 -1.01 15.52 3.68
N MET A 58 0.22 15.47 3.15
CA MET A 58 1.42 15.96 3.83
C MET A 58 1.44 17.48 3.94
N ALA A 59 0.95 18.22 2.94
CA ALA A 59 0.77 19.67 3.05
C ALA A 59 -0.23 20.05 4.15
N GLY A 60 -1.32 19.28 4.29
CA GLY A 60 -2.27 19.43 5.40
C GLY A 60 -1.63 19.15 6.76
N PHE A 61 -0.82 18.11 6.85
CA PHE A 61 -0.07 17.76 8.06
C PHE A 61 0.89 18.88 8.49
N TRP A 62 1.66 19.44 7.55
CA TRP A 62 2.55 20.57 7.82
C TRP A 62 1.83 21.83 8.26
N ARG A 63 0.69 22.13 7.64
CA ARG A 63 -0.13 23.28 8.05
C ARG A 63 -0.57 23.14 9.51
N ARG A 64 -1.04 21.94 9.90
CA ARG A 64 -1.44 21.64 11.28
C ARG A 64 -0.30 21.80 12.27
N ILE A 65 0.91 21.33 11.93
CA ILE A 65 2.10 21.54 12.77
C ILE A 65 2.43 23.02 12.91
N ALA A 66 2.43 23.78 11.81
CA ALA A 66 2.73 25.21 11.85
C ALA A 66 1.71 26.03 12.68
N GLU A 67 0.43 25.61 12.69
CA GLU A 67 -0.61 26.20 13.52
C GLU A 67 -0.40 25.95 15.02
N LEU A 68 0.04 24.73 15.39
CA LEU A 68 0.24 24.32 16.78
C LEU A 68 1.61 24.72 17.35
N ALA A 69 2.64 24.78 16.50
CA ALA A 69 4.01 25.12 16.85
C ALA A 69 4.54 26.19 15.89
N PRO A 70 4.25 27.49 16.13
CA PRO A 70 4.65 28.58 15.23
C PRO A 70 6.18 28.75 15.06
N MET A 71 6.99 28.12 15.93
CA MET A 71 8.44 28.11 15.84
C MET A 71 8.98 27.02 14.89
N ALA A 72 8.13 26.13 14.39
CA ALA A 72 8.50 25.15 13.37
C ALA A 72 8.87 25.85 12.06
N VAL A 73 9.98 25.44 11.46
CA VAL A 73 10.50 26.01 10.21
C VAL A 73 10.38 24.97 9.10
N ALA A 74 9.52 25.24 8.12
CA ALA A 74 9.45 24.45 6.89
C ALA A 74 10.54 24.91 5.92
N TYR A 75 11.53 24.07 5.65
CA TYR A 75 12.59 24.35 4.67
C TYR A 75 12.15 24.01 3.24
N SER A 76 11.25 23.04 3.10
CA SER A 76 10.66 22.64 1.84
C SER A 76 9.27 22.03 2.07
N ALA A 77 8.57 21.66 1.00
CA ALA A 77 7.32 20.89 1.10
C ALA A 77 7.52 19.49 1.75
N ARG A 78 8.77 19.03 1.85
CA ARG A 78 9.15 17.69 2.27
C ARG A 78 9.99 17.64 3.54
N ARG A 79 10.31 18.80 4.13
CA ARG A 79 11.16 18.88 5.33
C ARG A 79 10.72 20.03 6.25
N LEU A 80 10.52 19.69 7.52
CA LEU A 80 10.19 20.60 8.60
C LEU A 80 11.14 20.35 9.77
N GLU A 81 11.60 21.42 10.41
CA GLU A 81 12.42 21.35 11.62
C GLU A 81 11.72 22.08 12.78
N LEU A 82 11.88 21.54 13.98
CA LEU A 82 11.39 22.12 15.22
C LEU A 82 12.42 21.84 16.32
N GLU A 83 13.18 22.87 16.71
CA GLU A 83 14.26 22.75 17.68
C GLU A 83 15.24 21.62 17.32
N GLN A 84 15.31 20.56 18.12
CA GLN A 84 16.20 19.41 17.92
C GLN A 84 15.62 18.37 16.95
N ALA A 85 14.39 18.54 16.48
CA ALA A 85 13.71 17.57 15.64
C ALA A 85 13.69 17.98 14.16
N VAL A 86 13.86 16.98 13.29
CA VAL A 86 13.67 17.10 11.85
C VAL A 86 12.69 16.03 11.41
N VAL A 87 11.59 16.41 10.78
CA VAL A 87 10.73 15.46 10.06
C VAL A 87 10.84 15.73 8.57
N GLU A 88 11.12 14.67 7.84
CA GLU A 88 11.19 14.69 6.38
C GLU A 88 10.43 13.51 5.79
N TRP A 89 9.95 13.68 4.57
CA TRP A 89 9.27 12.63 3.83
C TRP A 89 9.64 12.72 2.35
N ASP A 90 9.60 11.59 1.65
CA ASP A 90 9.90 11.59 0.21
C ASP A 90 9.13 10.49 -0.52
N VAL A 91 8.93 10.70 -1.82
CA VAL A 91 8.37 9.69 -2.73
C VAL A 91 9.52 8.89 -3.28
N GLU A 92 9.61 7.63 -2.85
CA GLU A 92 10.67 6.73 -3.31
C GLU A 92 10.36 6.12 -4.66
N HIS A 93 9.09 5.76 -4.86
CA HIS A 93 8.60 5.03 -6.02
C HIS A 93 7.32 5.69 -6.54
N GLU A 94 7.47 6.53 -7.56
CA GLU A 94 6.32 7.18 -8.24
C GLU A 94 5.41 6.15 -8.93
N SER A 95 5.97 5.01 -9.35
CA SER A 95 5.23 3.89 -9.93
C SER A 95 5.97 2.58 -9.66
N ILE A 96 5.22 1.56 -9.24
CA ILE A 96 5.72 0.21 -8.99
C ILE A 96 5.05 -0.75 -9.97
N ARG A 97 5.87 -1.61 -10.60
CA ARG A 97 5.39 -2.59 -11.58
C ARG A 97 4.37 -3.55 -10.98
N GLU A 98 3.42 -4.00 -11.78
CA GLU A 98 2.51 -5.10 -11.41
C GLU A 98 3.32 -6.35 -11.04
N GLY A 99 2.88 -7.07 -9.99
CA GLY A 99 3.58 -8.24 -9.48
C GLY A 99 4.97 -7.94 -8.90
N ALA A 100 5.19 -6.73 -8.36
CA ALA A 100 6.41 -6.46 -7.59
C ALA A 100 6.33 -7.03 -6.15
N PHE A 101 5.11 -7.18 -5.63
CA PHE A 101 4.81 -7.63 -4.27
C PHE A 101 4.11 -9.00 -4.28
N GLU A 102 4.71 -10.00 -4.95
CA GLU A 102 4.09 -11.31 -5.15
C GLU A 102 4.02 -12.15 -3.86
N GLN A 103 4.97 -12.00 -2.93
CA GLN A 103 5.03 -12.83 -1.72
C GLN A 103 4.03 -12.37 -0.65
N SER A 104 3.88 -11.06 -0.49
CA SER A 104 2.87 -10.45 0.39
C SER A 104 1.46 -10.49 -0.21
N GLY A 105 1.36 -10.60 -1.54
CA GLY A 105 0.09 -10.51 -2.27
C GLY A 105 -0.49 -9.09 -2.29
N TRP A 106 0.31 -8.08 -1.95
CA TRP A 106 -0.11 -6.68 -2.02
C TRP A 106 -0.06 -6.20 -3.48
N ASP A 107 -1.07 -5.45 -3.91
CA ASP A 107 -1.00 -4.73 -5.18
C ASP A 107 -0.58 -3.29 -4.92
N VAL A 108 0.74 -3.03 -4.93
CA VAL A 108 1.34 -1.74 -4.58
C VAL A 108 1.64 -0.92 -5.83
N LEU A 109 1.06 0.28 -5.94
CA LEU A 109 1.19 1.15 -7.09
C LEU A 109 2.28 2.23 -6.91
N ALA A 110 2.43 2.75 -5.69
CA ALA A 110 3.40 3.80 -5.36
C ALA A 110 3.95 3.61 -3.94
N GLY A 111 5.11 4.18 -3.67
CA GLY A 111 5.81 4.08 -2.39
C GLY A 111 6.48 5.38 -1.98
N ALA A 112 6.38 5.70 -0.70
CA ALA A 112 7.00 6.85 -0.07
C ALA A 112 7.51 6.44 1.32
N TRP A 113 8.18 7.36 2.01
CA TRP A 113 8.57 7.18 3.40
C TRP A 113 8.51 8.50 4.15
N ILE A 114 8.37 8.40 5.46
CA ILE A 114 8.46 9.51 6.40
C ILE A 114 9.46 9.14 7.49
N ARG A 115 10.27 10.11 7.93
CA ARG A 115 11.31 9.94 8.94
C ARG A 115 11.28 11.12 9.90
N LEU A 116 11.47 10.79 11.17
CA LEU A 116 11.75 11.73 12.24
C LEU A 116 13.17 11.48 12.72
N GLN A 117 13.95 12.55 12.84
CA GLN A 117 15.27 12.54 13.43
C GLN A 117 15.27 13.46 14.66
N GLN A 118 16.04 13.07 15.68
CA GLN A 118 16.33 13.87 16.85
C GLN A 118 17.84 14.14 16.91
N HIS A 119 18.21 15.41 17.02
CA HIS A 119 19.56 15.86 17.33
C HIS A 119 19.76 15.91 18.84
N ASP A 120 20.99 15.75 19.32
CA ASP A 120 21.36 15.91 20.74
C ASP A 120 20.48 15.12 21.75
N SER A 121 20.18 13.88 21.39
CA SER A 121 19.35 12.94 22.17
C SER A 121 19.95 12.58 23.53
N VAL A 122 19.16 12.70 24.61
CA VAL A 122 19.54 12.20 25.95
C VAL A 122 19.63 10.67 25.95
N PHE A 123 18.85 10.01 25.11
CA PHE A 123 18.71 8.55 25.07
C PHE A 123 19.52 7.88 23.95
N GLU A 124 20.39 8.64 23.26
CA GLU A 124 21.16 8.19 22.08
C GLU A 124 20.30 7.60 20.95
N TYR A 125 18.97 7.76 21.00
CA TYR A 125 18.07 7.30 19.97
C TYR A 125 17.99 8.35 18.85
N PRO A 126 18.43 8.01 17.61
CA PRO A 126 18.54 8.98 16.52
C PRO A 126 17.20 9.34 15.87
N GLY A 127 16.15 8.52 16.04
CA GLY A 127 14.86 8.72 15.42
C GLY A 127 14.21 7.45 14.87
N CYS A 128 13.13 7.62 14.12
CA CYS A 128 12.33 6.54 13.55
C CYS A 128 11.86 6.87 12.13
N SER A 129 11.48 5.86 11.35
CA SER A 129 10.86 6.05 10.04
C SER A 129 9.76 5.03 9.77
N SER A 130 8.91 5.32 8.78
CA SER A 130 7.87 4.41 8.30
C SER A 130 7.73 4.51 6.79
N SER A 131 7.50 3.37 6.14
CA SER A 131 7.12 3.32 4.73
C SER A 131 5.66 3.70 4.59
N LEU A 132 5.35 4.40 3.50
CA LEU A 132 3.99 4.70 3.07
C LEU A 132 3.79 3.98 1.73
N TRP A 133 2.82 3.07 1.67
CA TRP A 133 2.54 2.29 0.46
C TRP A 133 1.13 2.56 -0.03
N TYR A 134 0.99 3.02 -1.28
CA TYR A 134 -0.32 3.09 -1.92
C TYR A 134 -0.64 1.71 -2.49
N ALA A 135 -1.42 0.94 -1.76
CA ALA A 135 -1.61 -0.47 -2.01
C ALA A 135 -3.05 -0.90 -1.85
N LYS A 136 -3.45 -1.91 -2.63
CA LYS A 136 -4.62 -2.72 -2.35
C LYS A 136 -4.16 -3.98 -1.63
N LEU A 137 -4.48 -4.08 -0.34
CA LEU A 137 -4.10 -5.24 0.47
C LEU A 137 -5.04 -6.44 0.19
N PRO A 138 -4.63 -7.68 0.49
CA PRO A 138 -5.49 -8.85 0.38
C PRO A 138 -6.84 -8.66 1.09
N GLY A 139 -7.93 -8.93 0.37
CA GLY A 139 -9.29 -8.79 0.89
C GLY A 139 -9.90 -7.38 0.79
N GLN A 140 -9.13 -6.35 0.41
CA GLN A 140 -9.66 -5.02 0.16
C GLN A 140 -10.21 -4.88 -1.25
N SER A 141 -11.17 -3.97 -1.44
CA SER A 141 -11.77 -3.68 -2.75
C SER A 141 -11.00 -2.61 -3.53
N GLN A 142 -10.42 -1.64 -2.82
CA GLN A 142 -9.76 -0.46 -3.36
C GLN A 142 -8.37 -0.28 -2.75
N ALA A 143 -7.50 0.44 -3.46
CA ALA A 143 -6.19 0.83 -2.95
C ALA A 143 -6.30 2.09 -2.07
N ALA A 144 -5.44 2.18 -1.06
CA ALA A 144 -5.28 3.37 -0.22
C ALA A 144 -3.82 3.52 0.21
N TRP A 145 -3.46 4.68 0.73
CA TRP A 145 -2.18 4.85 1.41
C TRP A 145 -2.20 4.09 2.73
N HIS A 146 -1.16 3.30 2.97
CA HIS A 146 -0.94 2.56 4.21
C HIS A 146 0.42 2.90 4.81
N GLU A 147 0.46 3.15 6.11
CA GLU A 147 1.69 3.25 6.87
C GLU A 147 2.12 1.86 7.31
N VAL A 148 3.41 1.55 7.11
CA VAL A 148 4.04 0.33 7.57
C VAL A 148 5.41 0.66 8.11
N ALA A 149 5.64 0.34 9.38
CA ALA A 149 6.95 0.43 10.01
C ALA A 149 7.50 -0.98 10.24
N TYR A 150 8.82 -1.14 10.14
CA TYR A 150 9.48 -2.44 10.24
C TYR A 150 10.51 -2.45 11.37
N ASN A 151 10.69 -3.63 11.96
CA ASN A 151 11.82 -3.96 12.83
C ASN A 151 12.62 -5.09 12.19
N ALA A 152 13.89 -5.20 12.58
CA ALA A 152 14.72 -6.35 12.25
C ALA A 152 14.80 -7.32 13.43
N ALA A 153 15.11 -8.58 13.11
CA ALA A 153 15.51 -9.55 14.12
C ALA A 153 16.82 -9.12 14.82
N GLU A 154 17.00 -9.56 16.07
CA GLU A 154 18.18 -9.23 16.88
C GLU A 154 19.50 -9.47 16.12
N GLY A 155 20.43 -8.52 16.27
CA GLY A 155 21.76 -8.57 15.64
C GLY A 155 21.87 -7.89 14.28
N ASN A 156 20.76 -7.50 13.65
CA ASN A 156 20.74 -6.72 12.39
C ASN A 156 19.89 -5.44 12.48
N ALA A 157 19.48 -5.07 13.70
CA ALA A 157 18.66 -3.88 13.99
C ALA A 157 19.38 -2.58 13.58
N PRO A 158 18.78 -1.77 12.70
CA PRO A 158 19.22 -0.40 12.51
C PRO A 158 19.17 0.40 13.82
N ALA A 159 19.94 1.48 13.89
CA ALA A 159 19.89 2.39 15.03
C ALA A 159 18.51 3.08 15.17
N GLU A 160 17.78 3.20 14.05
CA GLU A 160 16.49 3.88 13.92
C GLU A 160 15.32 2.89 13.84
N GLU A 161 15.15 2.00 14.81
CA GLU A 161 13.98 1.14 14.88
C GLU A 161 12.82 1.82 15.62
N PRO A 162 11.59 1.87 15.06
CA PRO A 162 11.20 1.26 13.80
C PRO A 162 11.63 2.08 12.57
N PHE A 163 11.85 1.39 11.44
CA PHE A 163 12.33 2.00 10.20
C PHE A 163 11.42 1.75 8.98
N ALA A 164 11.60 2.60 7.97
CA ALA A 164 11.04 2.43 6.63
C ALA A 164 11.86 1.44 5.80
N LEU A 165 11.20 0.50 5.13
CA LEU A 165 11.78 -0.27 4.04
C LEU A 165 11.52 0.45 2.72
N ARG A 166 12.60 0.95 2.10
CA ARG A 166 12.58 1.60 0.78
C ARG A 166 12.78 0.61 -0.38
N ASP A 167 13.39 -0.53 -0.09
CA ASP A 167 13.59 -1.61 -1.05
C ASP A 167 12.32 -2.45 -1.20
N VAL A 168 11.78 -2.48 -2.43
CA VAL A 168 10.52 -3.15 -2.78
C VAL A 168 10.58 -4.66 -2.50
N ILE A 169 11.70 -5.32 -2.78
CA ILE A 169 11.82 -6.78 -2.59
C ILE A 169 11.84 -7.10 -1.10
N LYS A 170 12.58 -6.32 -0.30
CA LYS A 170 12.60 -6.50 1.17
C LYS A 170 11.23 -6.21 1.78
N ALA A 171 10.54 -5.18 1.30
CA ALA A 171 9.19 -4.83 1.76
C ALA A 171 8.17 -5.94 1.43
N ASP A 172 8.24 -6.54 0.23
CA ASP A 172 7.41 -7.68 -0.16
C ASP A 172 7.63 -8.90 0.73
N VAL A 173 8.90 -9.26 0.97
CA VAL A 173 9.26 -10.37 1.86
C VAL A 173 8.75 -10.10 3.29
N ALA A 174 8.96 -8.89 3.81
CA ALA A 174 8.53 -8.51 5.15
C ALA A 174 7.00 -8.47 5.30
N GLY A 175 6.26 -8.16 4.23
CA GLY A 175 4.80 -8.22 4.21
C GLY A 175 4.23 -9.63 4.01
N SER A 176 5.08 -10.63 3.74
CA SER A 176 4.65 -12.01 3.51
C SER A 176 4.47 -12.80 4.81
N PRO A 177 3.70 -13.91 4.79
CA PRO A 177 3.59 -14.82 5.92
C PRO A 177 4.87 -15.64 6.22
N ALA A 178 5.90 -15.53 5.37
CA ALA A 178 7.12 -16.31 5.50
C ALA A 178 8.00 -15.79 6.66
N PRO A 179 8.75 -16.67 7.35
CA PRO A 179 9.72 -16.22 8.35
C PRO A 179 10.77 -15.33 7.68
N ALA A 180 10.83 -14.07 8.12
CA ALA A 180 11.75 -13.06 7.62
C ALA A 180 12.52 -12.43 8.78
N ASN A 181 13.73 -11.94 8.49
CA ASN A 181 14.53 -11.16 9.44
C ASN A 181 14.01 -9.73 9.61
N LEU A 182 12.92 -9.39 8.90
CA LEU A 182 12.27 -8.09 8.90
C LEU A 182 10.78 -8.37 9.09
N PHE A 183 10.16 -7.68 10.04
CA PHE A 183 8.74 -7.88 10.33
C PHE A 183 8.06 -6.53 10.56
N PRO A 184 6.79 -6.37 10.13
CA PRO A 184 6.01 -5.19 10.43
C PRO A 184 5.86 -5.05 11.94
N VAL A 185 6.05 -3.84 12.44
CA VAL A 185 5.86 -3.48 13.85
C VAL A 185 4.38 -3.53 14.21
N PHE A 186 3.52 -3.18 13.24
CA PHE A 186 2.08 -3.21 13.34
C PHE A 186 1.45 -3.60 11.99
N PRO A 187 0.19 -4.09 11.96
CA PRO A 187 -0.53 -4.29 10.72
C PRO A 187 -0.63 -2.99 9.91
N PRO A 188 -0.58 -3.03 8.56
CA PRO A 188 -0.64 -1.83 7.73
C PRO A 188 -1.82 -0.91 8.10
N ARG A 189 -1.53 0.34 8.46
CA ARG A 189 -2.54 1.30 8.95
C ARG A 189 -2.99 2.21 7.81
N PRO A 190 -4.29 2.32 7.49
CA PRO A 190 -4.75 3.18 6.41
C PRO A 190 -4.57 4.67 6.77
N LEU A 191 -4.12 5.49 5.81
CA LEU A 191 -4.05 6.96 5.89
C LEU A 191 -5.33 7.57 5.29
N ALA A 192 -6.49 7.18 5.81
CA ALA A 192 -7.78 7.71 5.39
C ALA A 192 -8.75 7.76 6.57
N GLY A 193 -9.63 8.77 6.57
CA GLY A 193 -10.62 8.97 7.63
C GLY A 193 -9.96 8.95 9.03
N PRO A 194 -10.47 8.15 9.99
CA PRO A 194 -9.90 8.07 11.34
C PRO A 194 -8.42 7.64 11.39
N GLY A 195 -7.97 6.87 10.40
CA GLY A 195 -6.57 6.43 10.34
C GLY A 195 -5.60 7.57 10.01
N LEU A 196 -6.06 8.58 9.26
CA LEU A 196 -5.29 9.80 8.99
C LEU A 196 -5.12 10.62 10.27
N ASP A 197 -6.19 10.81 11.05
CA ASP A 197 -6.11 11.55 12.31
C ASP A 197 -5.16 10.88 13.30
N ALA A 198 -5.25 9.55 13.45
CA ALA A 198 -4.35 8.76 14.29
C ALA A 198 -2.89 8.80 13.79
N PHE A 199 -2.67 8.85 12.48
CA PHE A 199 -1.35 9.05 11.90
C PHE A 199 -0.78 10.43 12.27
N GLN A 200 -1.56 11.51 12.06
CA GLN A 200 -1.12 12.86 12.36
C GLN A 200 -0.84 13.06 13.85
N ASP A 201 -1.75 12.61 14.72
CA ASP A 201 -1.61 12.74 16.17
C ASP A 201 -0.34 12.05 16.67
N ARG A 202 -0.11 10.80 16.25
CA ARG A 202 1.09 10.04 16.62
C ARG A 202 2.37 10.72 16.14
N TRP A 203 2.44 11.13 14.86
CA TRP A 203 3.65 11.76 14.32
C TRP A 203 3.91 13.15 14.94
N MET A 204 2.87 13.92 15.27
CA MET A 204 3.03 15.16 16.05
C MET A 204 3.53 14.88 17.47
N GLY A 205 3.02 13.84 18.12
CA GLY A 205 3.49 13.43 19.45
C GLY A 205 4.97 13.02 19.44
N LEU A 206 5.39 12.23 18.44
CA LEU A 206 6.79 11.87 18.25
C LEU A 206 7.66 13.10 17.97
N LEU A 207 7.21 14.00 17.08
CA LEU A 207 7.88 15.27 16.79
C LEU A 207 8.05 16.14 18.04
N ALA A 208 7.02 16.23 18.89
CA ALA A 208 7.08 17.01 20.12
C ALA A 208 8.11 16.43 21.12
N LYS A 209 8.15 15.11 21.30
CA LYS A 209 9.19 14.44 22.10
C LYS A 209 10.58 14.68 21.51
N ALA A 210 10.70 14.57 20.19
CA ALA A 210 11.95 14.77 19.47
C ALA A 210 12.50 16.20 19.62
N ALA A 211 11.61 17.20 19.60
CA ALA A 211 11.99 18.61 19.65
C ALA A 211 12.69 18.98 20.97
N ILE A 212 12.39 18.25 22.05
CA ILE A 212 12.97 18.46 23.38
C ILE A 212 14.06 17.47 23.75
N GLY A 213 14.50 16.59 22.82
CA GLY A 213 15.55 15.61 23.10
C GLY A 213 15.07 14.36 23.86
N ASP A 214 13.76 14.17 24.00
CA ASP A 214 13.11 13.15 24.85
C ASP A 214 12.51 11.98 24.02
N LEU A 215 12.83 11.89 22.73
CA LEU A 215 12.43 10.74 21.92
C LEU A 215 13.20 9.49 22.35
N GLU A 216 12.46 8.50 22.84
CA GLU A 216 12.98 7.20 23.23
C GLU A 216 12.73 6.13 22.16
N ARG A 217 13.59 5.11 22.12
CA ARG A 217 13.38 3.93 21.29
C ARG A 217 12.13 3.17 21.78
N PRO A 218 11.16 2.84 20.92
CA PRO A 218 10.01 2.05 21.31
C PRO A 218 10.44 0.68 21.87
N VAL A 219 9.94 0.33 23.05
CA VAL A 219 10.18 -1.00 23.63
C VAL A 219 9.29 -2.01 22.89
N PRO A 220 9.84 -3.15 22.42
CA PRO A 220 9.05 -4.21 21.82
C PRO A 220 7.93 -4.67 22.78
N GLY A 221 6.67 -4.57 22.35
CA GLY A 221 5.51 -4.97 23.15
C GLY A 221 4.99 -3.93 24.16
N GLY A 222 5.51 -2.69 24.14
CA GLY A 222 4.96 -1.59 24.93
C GLY A 222 3.67 -1.02 24.35
N ASP A 223 2.75 -0.61 25.23
CA ASP A 223 1.42 -0.04 24.89
C ASP A 223 1.51 1.23 24.03
N ASP A 224 2.66 1.92 24.01
CA ASP A 224 2.91 3.08 23.15
C ASP A 224 2.88 2.76 21.63
N GLN A 225 3.01 1.49 21.24
CA GLN A 225 2.78 1.08 19.85
C GLN A 225 1.29 0.91 19.52
N ALA A 226 0.44 0.77 20.54
CA ALA A 226 -1.00 0.55 20.45
C ALA A 226 -1.82 1.84 20.48
N GLY A 227 -1.20 3.01 20.26
CA GLY A 227 -1.90 4.30 20.08
C GLY A 227 -2.88 4.38 18.89
N ALA A 228 -3.29 3.25 18.32
CA ALA A 228 -4.62 3.15 17.74
C ALA A 228 -5.61 3.10 18.91
N GLY A 229 -6.06 4.28 19.34
CA GLY A 229 -7.12 4.39 20.34
C GLY A 229 -8.20 3.36 20.02
N GLU A 230 -8.44 2.46 20.98
CA GLU A 230 -9.58 1.56 20.97
C GLU A 230 -10.79 2.41 20.53
N PRO A 231 -11.46 2.09 19.41
CA PRO A 231 -12.65 2.84 19.03
C PRO A 231 -13.56 2.75 20.23
N ALA A 232 -13.86 3.91 20.84
CA ALA A 232 -14.76 3.96 21.96
C ALA A 232 -16.04 3.24 21.50
N ASP A 233 -16.28 2.07 22.09
CA ASP A 233 -17.52 1.33 21.95
C ASP A 233 -18.61 2.24 22.56
N GLU A 234 -19.09 3.21 21.79
CA GLU A 234 -20.40 3.84 22.00
C GLU A 234 -21.48 2.83 21.58
N ALA A 235 -21.50 1.70 22.28
CA ALA A 235 -22.66 0.82 22.35
C ALA A 235 -23.68 1.45 23.33
N GLY A 236 -24.28 2.56 22.91
CA GLY A 236 -25.47 3.12 23.53
C GLY A 236 -26.73 2.60 22.82
N HIS A 237 -27.44 1.68 23.48
CA HIS A 237 -28.92 1.52 23.50
C HIS A 237 -29.68 2.23 22.35
N GLY A 238 -30.32 1.55 21.40
CA GLY A 238 -31.31 0.50 21.59
C GLY A 238 -32.61 0.95 20.92
N ASP A 239 -33.04 0.27 19.87
CA ASP A 239 -34.45 0.21 19.52
C ASP A 239 -34.74 -1.11 18.79
N ALA A 240 -35.56 -1.91 19.44
CA ALA A 240 -36.01 -3.21 18.96
C ALA A 240 -37.00 -3.00 17.82
N VAL A 241 -36.60 -3.33 16.60
CA VAL A 241 -37.55 -3.50 15.48
C VAL A 241 -38.05 -4.94 15.49
N ASP A 242 -39.29 -5.06 15.94
CA ASP A 242 -40.11 -6.25 15.95
C ASP A 242 -40.37 -6.75 14.51
N HIS A 243 -39.79 -7.90 14.16
CA HIS A 243 -40.08 -8.59 12.89
C HIS A 243 -40.97 -9.81 13.18
N PRO A 244 -42.14 -9.94 12.52
CA PRO A 244 -43.02 -11.07 12.71
C PRO A 244 -42.44 -12.35 12.07
N PRO A 245 -42.73 -13.54 12.62
CA PRO A 245 -42.35 -14.79 12.02
C PRO A 245 -43.32 -15.09 10.88
N ASN A 246 -42.81 -15.32 9.67
CA ASN A 246 -43.58 -16.03 8.65
C ASN A 246 -42.83 -17.25 8.13
N SER A 247 -43.35 -18.35 8.65
CA SER A 247 -43.06 -19.74 8.40
C SER A 247 -43.41 -20.17 6.96
N ILE A 248 -42.80 -21.27 6.54
CA ILE A 248 -43.46 -22.40 5.87
C ILE A 248 -43.60 -22.37 4.33
N ILE A 249 -42.85 -23.29 3.71
CA ILE A 249 -43.23 -24.26 2.66
C ILE A 249 -43.54 -23.73 1.23
N GLY A 250 -42.73 -24.18 0.26
CA GLY A 250 -43.05 -24.07 -1.17
C GLY A 250 -42.15 -24.89 -2.11
N ARG A 251 -42.37 -26.21 -2.14
CA ARG A 251 -42.09 -27.21 -3.19
C ARG A 251 -41.64 -26.76 -4.61
N LEU A 252 -40.62 -27.48 -5.11
CA LEU A 252 -40.53 -28.29 -6.35
C LEU A 252 -41.13 -27.77 -7.69
N ARG A 253 -40.26 -27.72 -8.72
CA ARG A 253 -40.34 -28.34 -10.09
C ARG A 253 -39.21 -27.74 -10.93
N ARG A 254 -38.15 -28.45 -11.36
CA ARG A 254 -38.06 -29.50 -12.39
C ARG A 254 -39.04 -29.32 -13.56
N LEU A 255 -38.53 -28.82 -14.68
CA LEU A 255 -39.01 -29.14 -16.03
C LEU A 255 -37.78 -29.22 -16.95
N GLU A 256 -37.62 -30.40 -17.54
CA GLU A 256 -36.80 -30.68 -18.71
C GLU A 256 -37.55 -30.20 -19.97
N ASN A 257 -36.81 -29.65 -20.92
CA ASN A 257 -36.87 -29.93 -22.35
C ASN A 257 -35.61 -29.37 -23.02
#